data_AF-G4T1T5-F1
#
_entry.id   AF-G4T1T5-F1
#
_cell.length_a   1.000
_cell.length_b   1.000
_cell.length_c   1.000
_cell.angle_alpha   90.00
_cell.angle_beta   90.00
_cell.angle_gamma   90.00
#
_symmetry.space_group_name_H-M   'P 1'
#
loop_
_entity.id
_entity.type
_entity.pdbx_description
1 polymer ?
#
loop_
_entity_poly.entity_id
_entity_poly.type
_entity_poly.pdbx_seq_one_letter_code
_entity_poly.pdbx_strand_id
1 'polypeptide(L)'
;MIKGRYGKALLLLVGIASLLGGGAILFHELTSPAPSGAGQVDERLNVNSSSLQPADLPGFFPADSARLYSFRYDDKDAFSLAVVQYRNASGARASAVLFPKESQDGVISSSQTGLRNEIWQSATDAISKHAPEEALFLSWWDDGQRIQYLSGREAWLQKPGEETFSSSVWGAFRSDLIEASNKDRNRLEHMARWLTMDADKALSEIVEYFGNSRPIYLLVNSDMLLRLSEIKAYGGSDLDLKVKNIPAGTNLHGDIAQVKRWAHETGEGNYLAHKEGRYYRTWVTATEGNSKDTLLVRLLPFIDSLKKLPEGVSLVYQSGWGGYLSVYKVEP
;
A
#
# COMPACT_ATOMS: atom_id res chain seq x y z
N MET A 1 8.58 -53.95 -13.25
CA MET A 1 7.54 -53.33 -14.11
C MET A 1 6.37 -52.98 -13.21
N ILE A 2 5.92 -51.75 -12.95
CA ILE A 2 5.91 -50.47 -13.66
C ILE A 2 6.02 -49.33 -12.62
N LYS A 3 6.66 -48.23 -13.02
CA LYS A 3 6.91 -46.99 -12.27
C LYS A 3 5.65 -46.12 -12.11
N GLY A 4 5.58 -45.40 -10.99
CA GLY A 4 5.50 -43.92 -10.99
C GLY A 4 4.14 -43.24 -10.82
N ARG A 5 3.99 -42.51 -9.70
CA ARG A 5 3.53 -41.09 -9.63
C ARG A 5 3.26 -40.72 -8.16
N TYR A 6 4.34 -40.40 -7.44
CA TYR A 6 4.27 -39.54 -6.25
C TYR A 6 4.73 -38.15 -6.69
N GLY A 7 3.89 -37.14 -6.48
CA GLY A 7 4.21 -35.74 -6.76
C GLY A 7 3.02 -35.00 -7.35
N LYS A 8 2.56 -33.98 -6.61
CA LYS A 8 1.47 -33.01 -6.91
C LYS A 8 0.08 -33.32 -6.34
N ALA A 9 -0.01 -33.66 -5.06
CA ALA A 9 -1.30 -33.68 -4.32
C ALA A 9 -1.20 -33.08 -2.90
N LEU A 10 -0.24 -32.19 -2.65
CA LEU A 10 -0.04 -31.59 -1.32
C LEU A 10 0.07 -30.07 -1.44
N LEU A 11 -1.06 -29.41 -1.75
CA LEU A 11 -1.27 -27.95 -1.61
C LEU A 11 -2.77 -27.60 -1.73
N LEU A 12 -3.62 -28.46 -1.19
CA LEU A 12 -5.07 -28.28 -1.13
C LEU A 12 -5.49 -28.78 0.25
N LEU A 13 -5.62 -27.87 1.23
CA LEU A 13 -6.42 -27.99 2.47
C LEU A 13 -5.89 -27.02 3.54
N VAL A 14 -6.45 -25.80 3.63
CA VAL A 14 -6.72 -25.02 4.86
C VAL A 14 -7.69 -23.89 4.42
N GLY A 15 -8.87 -23.62 4.98
CA GLY A 15 -9.62 -24.18 6.10
C GLY A 15 -11.05 -23.61 6.05
N ILE A 16 -12.02 -24.43 6.47
CA ILE A 16 -13.44 -24.11 6.61
C ILE A 16 -13.75 -23.85 8.10
N ALA A 17 -14.71 -22.96 8.35
CA ALA A 17 -15.34 -22.54 9.62
C ALA A 17 -14.71 -21.28 10.27
N SER A 18 -15.40 -20.15 10.36
CA SER A 18 -16.58 -19.99 11.23
C SER A 18 -17.67 -19.07 10.69
N LEU A 19 -18.89 -19.39 11.10
CA LEU A 19 -20.20 -18.89 10.67
C LEU A 19 -20.80 -17.97 11.76
N LEU A 20 -21.67 -17.04 11.31
CA LEU A 20 -22.65 -16.23 12.07
C LEU A 20 -22.16 -14.94 12.76
N GLY A 21 -22.57 -13.81 12.17
CA GLY A 21 -22.43 -12.46 12.76
C GLY A 21 -22.21 -11.33 11.74
N GLY A 22 -22.98 -11.25 10.66
CA GLY A 22 -22.72 -10.22 9.63
C GLY A 22 -23.83 -9.85 8.67
N GLY A 23 -25.07 -10.33 8.86
CA GLY A 23 -26.15 -10.17 7.88
C GLY A 23 -26.66 -8.73 7.68
N ALA A 24 -26.60 -7.88 8.71
CA ALA A 24 -27.22 -6.54 8.65
C ALA A 24 -26.30 -5.42 8.14
N ILE A 25 -24.97 -5.60 8.18
CA ILE A 25 -23.99 -4.62 7.66
C ILE A 25 -23.96 -4.65 6.12
N LEU A 26 -24.33 -5.79 5.54
CA LEU A 26 -24.22 -6.05 4.10
C LEU A 26 -25.15 -5.20 3.24
N PHE A 27 -26.30 -4.71 3.74
CA PHE A 27 -27.25 -4.01 2.86
C PHE A 27 -26.93 -2.53 2.65
N HIS A 28 -26.21 -1.87 3.57
CA HIS A 28 -25.90 -0.44 3.47
C HIS A 28 -24.59 -0.15 2.73
N GLU A 29 -23.62 -1.08 2.74
CA GLU A 29 -22.44 -1.03 1.84
C GLU A 29 -22.79 -1.38 0.38
N LEU A 30 -23.95 -2.00 0.13
CA LEU A 30 -24.38 -2.43 -1.20
C LEU A 30 -25.01 -1.33 -2.07
N THR A 31 -25.26 -0.13 -1.55
CA THR A 31 -25.96 0.94 -2.28
C THR A 31 -25.33 2.32 -2.19
N SER A 32 -24.32 2.51 -1.34
CA SER A 32 -23.62 3.80 -1.27
C SER A 32 -22.46 3.78 -2.28
N PRO A 33 -22.43 4.68 -3.28
CA PRO A 33 -21.21 4.89 -4.05
C PRO A 33 -20.08 5.21 -3.05
N ALA A 34 -18.87 4.70 -3.32
CA ALA A 34 -17.69 5.20 -2.62
C ALA A 34 -17.75 6.73 -2.67
N PRO A 35 -17.69 7.45 -1.53
CA PRO A 35 -17.86 8.89 -1.54
C PRO A 35 -16.78 9.49 -2.45
N SER A 36 -17.22 9.93 -3.64
CA SER A 36 -16.46 10.79 -4.52
C SER A 36 -16.52 12.18 -3.92
N GLY A 37 -15.60 12.47 -3.01
CA GLY A 37 -15.51 13.79 -2.38
C GLY A 37 -14.57 13.80 -1.19
N ALA A 38 -13.69 14.79 -1.17
CA ALA A 38 -12.80 15.07 -0.06
C ALA A 38 -13.58 15.42 1.23
N GLY A 39 -13.09 14.94 2.38
CA GLY A 39 -13.24 15.63 3.66
C GLY A 39 -14.49 15.37 4.50
N GLN A 40 -15.16 14.22 4.40
CA GLN A 40 -16.13 13.83 5.44
C GLN A 40 -15.43 13.04 6.55
N VAL A 41 -15.54 13.54 7.79
CA VAL A 41 -15.27 12.76 9.00
C VAL A 41 -16.19 11.55 8.95
N ASP A 42 -15.62 10.36 8.84
CA ASP A 42 -16.40 9.13 8.87
C ASP A 42 -16.86 8.89 10.32
N GLU A 43 -18.10 9.29 10.63
CA GLU A 43 -18.71 9.16 11.96
C GLU A 43 -18.75 7.70 12.47
N ARG A 44 -18.47 6.71 11.61
CA ARG A 44 -18.43 5.29 11.96
C ARG A 44 -17.05 4.80 12.41
N LEU A 45 -16.01 5.62 12.23
CA LEU A 45 -14.63 5.27 12.58
C LEU A 45 -14.32 5.65 14.04
N ASN A 46 -14.24 4.64 14.89
CA ASN A 46 -13.78 4.78 16.27
C ASN A 46 -12.28 4.47 16.36
N VAL A 47 -11.51 5.34 17.02
CA VAL A 47 -10.06 5.18 17.21
C VAL A 47 -9.73 5.15 18.69
N ASN A 48 -9.08 4.08 19.12
CA ASN A 48 -8.49 3.98 20.46
C ASN A 48 -6.97 4.03 20.34
N SER A 49 -6.32 4.71 21.29
CA SER A 49 -4.87 4.77 21.34
C SER A 49 -4.32 4.26 22.67
N SER A 50 -3.20 3.55 22.64
CA SER A 50 -2.49 3.08 23.83
C SER A 50 -0.98 3.20 23.64
N SER A 51 -0.22 3.28 24.74
CA SER A 51 1.24 3.25 24.66
C SER A 51 1.72 1.86 24.26
N LEU A 52 2.77 1.79 23.43
CA LEU A 52 3.52 0.56 23.16
C LEU A 52 4.92 0.65 23.75
N GLN A 53 5.52 -0.49 24.06
CA GLN A 53 6.94 -0.53 24.40
C GLN A 53 7.75 -0.41 23.10
N PRO A 54 8.72 0.51 23.01
CA PRO A 54 9.57 0.64 21.81
C PRO A 54 10.27 -0.66 21.39
N ALA A 55 10.57 -1.54 22.36
CA ALA A 55 11.18 -2.85 22.09
C ALA A 55 10.30 -3.80 21.25
N ASP A 56 8.99 -3.58 21.21
CA ASP A 56 8.05 -4.40 20.43
C ASP A 56 7.98 -4.00 18.95
N LEU A 57 8.64 -2.90 18.59
CA LEU A 57 8.68 -2.35 17.23
C LEU A 57 10.14 -2.17 16.80
N PRO A 58 10.89 -3.27 16.56
CA PRO A 58 12.28 -3.16 16.14
C PRO A 58 12.40 -2.47 14.77
N GLY A 59 13.46 -1.69 14.61
CA GLY A 59 13.86 -1.05 13.36
C GLY A 59 15.37 -0.83 13.32
N PHE A 60 15.87 -0.27 12.22
CA PHE A 60 17.27 0.13 12.09
C PHE A 60 17.64 1.21 13.10
N PHE A 61 16.72 2.14 13.35
CA PHE A 61 16.88 3.17 14.38
C PHE A 61 16.16 2.77 15.67
N PRO A 62 16.76 3.02 16.85
CA PRO A 62 16.07 2.83 18.12
C PRO A 62 14.89 3.80 18.24
N ALA A 63 13.73 3.30 18.64
CA ALA A 63 12.58 4.15 18.91
C ALA A 63 12.68 4.80 20.29
N ASP A 64 12.44 6.10 20.35
CA ASP A 64 12.36 6.89 21.57
C ASP A 64 11.00 6.68 22.28
N SER A 65 9.93 6.56 21.49
CA SER A 65 8.57 6.28 21.98
C SER A 65 7.72 5.63 20.90
N ALA A 66 6.64 4.96 21.32
CA ALA A 66 5.70 4.32 20.41
C ALA A 66 4.26 4.38 20.94
N ARG A 67 3.31 4.56 20.03
CA ARG A 67 1.87 4.52 20.32
C ARG A 67 1.14 3.62 19.34
N LEU A 68 0.24 2.78 19.85
CA LEU A 68 -0.69 2.00 19.05
C LEU A 68 -1.97 2.80 18.83
N TYR A 69 -2.48 2.73 17.60
CA TYR A 69 -3.78 3.23 17.19
C TYR A 69 -4.58 2.06 16.61
N SER A 70 -5.68 1.71 17.26
CA SER A 70 -6.61 0.66 16.83
C SER A 70 -7.88 1.28 16.28
N PHE A 71 -8.16 0.97 15.02
CA PHE A 71 -9.28 1.50 14.25
C PHE A 71 -10.41 0.49 14.20
N ARG A 72 -11.63 0.96 14.48
CA ARG A 72 -12.85 0.17 14.45
C ARG A 72 -13.91 0.85 13.58
N TYR A 73 -14.57 0.08 12.74
CA TYR A 73 -15.75 0.54 11.98
C TYR A 73 -17.00 -0.12 12.56
N ASP A 74 -18.01 0.67 12.91
CA ASP A 74 -19.26 0.17 13.52
C ASP A 74 -18.98 -0.80 14.70
N ASP A 75 -18.02 -0.41 15.56
CA ASP A 75 -17.52 -1.19 16.71
C ASP A 75 -16.89 -2.55 16.36
N LYS A 76 -16.52 -2.79 15.10
CA LYS A 76 -15.75 -3.97 14.69
C LYS A 76 -14.31 -3.61 14.41
N ASP A 77 -13.39 -4.43 14.92
CA ASP A 77 -11.96 -4.27 14.67
C ASP A 77 -11.68 -4.29 13.17
N ALA A 78 -11.00 -3.24 12.70
CA ALA A 78 -10.68 -3.07 11.28
C ALA A 78 -9.18 -3.30 11.03
N PHE A 79 -8.34 -2.44 11.62
CA PHE A 79 -6.89 -2.53 11.52
C PHE A 79 -6.24 -1.73 12.65
N SER A 80 -4.95 -1.97 12.88
CA SER A 80 -4.12 -1.17 13.78
C SER A 80 -2.87 -0.65 13.09
N LEU A 81 -2.43 0.54 13.53
CA LEU A 81 -1.18 1.19 13.13
C LEU A 81 -0.41 1.58 14.39
N ALA A 82 0.91 1.46 14.35
CA ALA A 82 1.78 1.98 15.39
C ALA A 82 2.53 3.21 14.87
N VAL A 83 2.64 4.26 15.66
CA VAL A 83 3.48 5.42 15.34
C VAL A 83 4.67 5.40 16.27
N VAL A 84 5.87 5.34 15.70
CA VAL A 84 7.13 5.45 16.45
C VAL A 84 7.73 6.84 16.24
N GLN A 85 8.31 7.40 17.30
CA GLN A 85 9.21 8.55 17.20
C GLN A 85 10.64 8.09 17.46
N TYR A 86 11.58 8.58 16.66
CA TYR A 86 12.98 8.18 16.71
C TYR A 86 13.90 9.31 16.26
N ARG A 87 15.21 9.06 16.36
CA ARG A 87 16.26 9.91 15.77
C ARG A 87 16.90 9.21 14.59
N ASN A 88 16.94 9.89 13.45
CA ASN A 88 17.59 9.36 12.25
C ASN A 88 19.12 9.49 12.32
N ALA A 89 19.82 9.11 11.25
CA ALA A 89 21.29 9.12 11.18
C ALA A 89 21.93 10.50 11.44
N SER A 90 21.22 11.61 11.18
CA SER A 90 21.71 12.97 11.48
C SER A 90 21.36 13.45 12.90
N GLY A 91 20.72 12.60 13.71
CA GLY A 91 20.23 12.94 15.05
C GLY A 91 18.93 13.76 15.05
N ALA A 92 18.38 14.06 13.87
CA ALA A 92 17.12 14.79 13.74
C ALA A 92 15.93 13.90 14.14
N ARG A 93 14.91 14.52 14.74
CA ARG A 93 13.66 13.83 15.06
C ARG A 93 12.98 13.36 13.78
N ALA A 94 12.43 12.16 13.82
CA ALA A 94 11.67 11.52 12.77
C ALA A 94 10.51 10.72 13.38
N SER A 95 9.52 10.37 12.54
CA SER A 95 8.39 9.53 12.90
C SER A 95 8.20 8.45 11.85
N ALA A 96 7.72 7.27 12.24
CA ALA A 96 7.30 6.25 11.27
C ALA A 96 6.00 5.57 11.66
N VAL A 97 5.13 5.39 10.66
CA VAL A 97 3.90 4.62 10.79
C VAL A 97 4.18 3.16 10.42
N LEU A 98 4.00 2.25 11.36
CA LEU A 98 4.27 0.82 11.20
C LEU A 98 2.99 0.00 11.32
N PHE A 99 3.02 -1.19 10.73
CA PHE A 99 2.04 -2.24 11.03
C PHE A 99 2.58 -3.04 12.21
N PRO A 100 1.96 -2.99 13.40
CA PRO A 100 2.43 -3.75 14.55
C PRO A 100 2.33 -5.26 14.27
N LYS A 101 3.25 -6.03 14.84
CA LYS A 101 3.15 -7.49 14.81
C LYS A 101 1.96 -7.90 15.69
N GLU A 102 1.03 -8.66 15.12
CA GLU A 102 -0.02 -9.27 15.91
C GLU A 102 0.45 -10.63 16.45
N SER A 103 0.26 -10.87 17.74
CA SER A 103 0.47 -12.18 18.34
C SER A 103 -0.64 -13.11 17.88
N GLN A 104 -0.37 -13.98 16.91
CA GLN A 104 -1.20 -15.16 16.66
C GLN A 104 -0.33 -16.42 16.82
N ASP A 105 -0.84 -17.37 17.60
CA ASP A 105 -0.21 -18.66 17.90
C ASP A 105 -0.08 -19.51 16.64
N GLY A 106 0.97 -19.26 15.83
CA GLY A 106 1.37 -20.13 14.72
C GLY A 106 0.40 -20.22 13.54
N VAL A 107 -0.65 -19.40 13.49
CA VAL A 107 -1.54 -19.26 12.33
C VAL A 107 -1.05 -18.08 11.49
N ILE A 108 -0.87 -18.30 10.19
CA ILE A 108 -0.59 -17.24 9.19
C ILE A 108 -1.50 -16.05 9.49
N SER A 109 -0.94 -14.84 9.63
CA SER A 109 -1.69 -13.66 10.04
C SER A 109 -2.97 -13.50 9.22
N SER A 110 -4.11 -13.77 9.86
CA SER A 110 -5.42 -13.66 9.21
C SER A 110 -5.93 -12.22 9.14
N SER A 111 -5.28 -11.29 9.85
CA SER A 111 -5.63 -9.88 9.86
C SER A 111 -4.89 -9.09 8.78
N GLN A 112 -5.50 -7.97 8.40
CA GLN A 112 -4.93 -7.00 7.45
C GLN A 112 -3.67 -6.33 7.98
N THR A 113 -3.56 -6.12 9.30
CA THR A 113 -2.40 -5.51 9.94
C THR A 113 -1.21 -6.47 9.99
N GLY A 114 -1.40 -7.69 10.47
CA GLY A 114 -0.27 -8.63 10.57
C GLY A 114 0.23 -9.08 9.18
N LEU A 115 -0.65 -9.19 8.17
CA LEU A 115 -0.22 -9.44 6.79
C LEU A 115 0.66 -8.31 6.25
N ARG A 116 0.25 -7.04 6.46
CA ARG A 116 1.07 -5.89 6.06
C ARG A 116 2.39 -5.83 6.84
N ASN A 117 2.39 -6.22 8.12
CA ASN A 117 3.63 -6.37 8.89
C ASN A 117 4.59 -7.36 8.21
N GLU A 118 4.14 -8.59 7.93
CA GLU A 118 4.96 -9.63 7.27
C GLU A 118 5.51 -9.16 5.91
N ILE A 119 4.68 -8.50 5.10
CA ILE A 119 5.09 -7.94 3.81
C ILE A 119 6.20 -6.90 4.00
N TRP A 120 6.05 -5.97 4.95
CA TRP A 120 7.05 -4.94 5.20
C TRP A 120 8.35 -5.48 5.78
N GLN A 121 8.30 -6.54 6.60
CA GLN A 121 9.52 -7.23 7.05
C GLN A 121 10.26 -7.85 5.85
N SER A 122 9.55 -8.60 5.00
CA SER A 122 10.17 -9.20 3.80
C SER A 122 10.70 -8.16 2.81
N ALA A 123 9.99 -7.04 2.63
CA ALA A 123 10.45 -5.94 1.80
C ALA A 123 11.71 -5.28 2.37
N THR A 124 11.78 -5.10 3.70
CA THR A 124 12.95 -4.55 4.39
C THR A 124 14.19 -5.42 4.20
N ASP A 125 14.05 -6.75 4.31
CA ASP A 125 15.12 -7.70 4.05
C ASP A 125 15.62 -7.59 2.60
N ALA A 126 14.70 -7.50 1.64
CA ALA A 126 15.03 -7.34 0.23
C ALA A 126 15.74 -6.01 -0.05
N ILE A 127 15.26 -4.91 0.51
CA ILE A 127 15.89 -3.58 0.40
C ILE A 127 17.32 -3.64 0.94
N SER A 128 17.52 -4.21 2.13
CA SER A 128 18.83 -4.30 2.76
C SER A 128 19.81 -5.15 1.96
N LYS A 129 19.31 -6.19 1.29
CA LYS A 129 20.12 -7.12 0.49
C LYS A 129 20.43 -6.63 -0.92
N HIS A 130 19.53 -5.86 -1.54
CA HIS A 130 19.58 -5.57 -2.98
C HIS A 130 19.72 -4.08 -3.31
N ALA A 131 19.53 -3.18 -2.35
CA ALA A 131 19.76 -1.76 -2.53
C ALA A 131 21.05 -1.33 -1.81
N PRO A 132 21.98 -0.65 -2.50
CA PRO A 132 23.19 -0.13 -1.87
C PRO A 132 22.85 0.95 -0.83
N GLU A 133 23.78 1.26 0.07
CA GLU A 133 23.53 2.14 1.21
C GLU A 133 23.17 3.56 0.78
N GLU A 134 23.79 4.04 -0.29
CA GLU A 134 23.54 5.33 -0.90
C GLU A 134 22.31 5.35 -1.82
N ALA A 135 21.51 4.28 -1.93
CA ALA A 135 20.28 4.30 -2.71
C ALA A 135 19.29 5.37 -2.20
N LEU A 136 18.56 6.03 -3.11
CA LEU A 136 17.43 6.90 -2.78
C LEU A 136 16.12 6.20 -3.16
N PHE A 137 15.20 6.09 -2.22
CA PHE A 137 13.88 5.54 -2.44
C PHE A 137 12.84 6.65 -2.69
N LEU A 138 12.10 6.49 -3.77
CA LEU A 138 10.93 7.25 -4.15
C LEU A 138 9.69 6.42 -3.79
N SER A 139 8.91 6.91 -2.85
CA SER A 139 7.66 6.29 -2.37
C SER A 139 6.74 7.37 -1.82
N TRP A 140 5.51 7.02 -1.45
CA TRP A 140 4.66 7.94 -0.68
C TRP A 140 5.23 8.18 0.72
N TRP A 141 4.77 9.21 1.42
CA TRP A 141 5.45 9.72 2.62
C TRP A 141 5.57 8.70 3.76
N ASP A 142 4.55 7.90 4.03
CA ASP A 142 4.54 6.93 5.14
C ASP A 142 5.34 5.67 4.79
N ASP A 143 5.32 5.25 3.53
CA ASP A 143 6.19 4.20 3.02
C ASP A 143 7.65 4.63 3.12
N GLY A 144 7.95 5.89 2.81
CA GLY A 144 9.29 6.43 2.98
C GLY A 144 9.72 6.49 4.44
N GLN A 145 8.81 6.76 5.37
CA GLN A 145 9.09 6.61 6.80
C GLN A 145 9.42 5.16 7.16
N ARG A 146 8.64 4.18 6.68
CA ARG A 146 8.90 2.75 6.91
C ARG A 146 10.25 2.32 6.35
N ILE A 147 10.57 2.74 5.12
CA ILE A 147 11.87 2.46 4.49
C ILE A 147 13.00 2.98 5.36
N GLN A 148 12.96 4.25 5.77
CA GLN A 148 14.02 4.81 6.62
C GLN A 148 14.09 4.10 7.97
N TYR A 149 12.97 3.96 8.66
CA TYR A 149 12.96 3.39 10.00
C TYR A 149 13.43 1.93 10.04
N LEU A 150 12.94 1.11 9.09
CA LEU A 150 13.19 -0.33 9.10
C LEU A 150 14.53 -0.72 8.46
N SER A 151 14.96 -0.02 7.41
CA SER A 151 16.17 -0.39 6.63
C SER A 151 17.35 0.57 6.76
N GLY A 152 17.15 1.76 7.34
CA GLY A 152 18.16 2.82 7.38
C GLY A 152 18.39 3.52 6.03
N ARG A 153 17.74 3.08 4.94
CA ARG A 153 17.88 3.69 3.61
C ARG A 153 17.18 5.04 3.53
N GLU A 154 17.71 5.92 2.70
CA GLU A 154 17.11 7.24 2.51
C GLU A 154 15.87 7.15 1.62
N ALA A 155 14.78 7.77 2.09
CA ALA A 155 13.58 8.01 1.28
C ALA A 155 13.42 9.51 1.01
N TRP A 156 13.01 9.86 -0.20
CA TRP A 156 12.87 11.25 -0.62
C TRP A 156 11.72 11.99 0.05
N LEU A 157 10.64 11.26 0.35
CA LEU A 157 9.45 11.71 1.08
C LEU A 157 9.29 10.93 2.36
N GLN A 158 9.08 11.62 3.49
CA GLN A 158 8.93 11.01 4.81
C GLN A 158 7.98 11.78 5.74
N LYS A 159 7.36 12.85 5.24
CA LYS A 159 6.54 13.74 6.05
C LYS A 159 5.22 14.02 5.34
N PRO A 160 4.08 13.88 6.04
CA PRO A 160 2.78 14.30 5.50
C PRO A 160 2.67 15.82 5.46
N GLY A 161 1.96 16.36 4.49
CA GLY A 161 1.50 17.76 4.48
C GLY A 161 0.06 17.90 5.01
N GLU A 162 -0.46 19.13 4.97
CA GLU A 162 -1.79 19.46 5.51
C GLU A 162 -2.90 18.62 4.86
N GLU A 163 -2.86 18.45 3.54
CA GLU A 163 -3.89 17.74 2.77
C GLU A 163 -4.08 16.30 3.22
N THR A 164 -3.01 15.65 3.70
CA THR A 164 -3.04 14.28 4.23
C THR A 164 -4.00 14.14 5.40
N PHE A 165 -4.15 15.18 6.22
CA PHE A 165 -4.98 15.16 7.43
C PHE A 165 -6.47 15.37 7.18
N SER A 166 -6.88 15.52 5.93
CA SER A 166 -8.29 15.43 5.54
C SER A 166 -8.86 14.01 5.74
N SER A 167 -7.98 13.00 5.83
CA SER A 167 -8.33 11.62 6.19
C SER A 167 -8.55 11.52 7.70
N SER A 168 -9.67 10.94 8.12
CA SER A 168 -9.93 10.64 9.54
C SER A 168 -8.89 9.67 10.13
N VAL A 169 -8.36 8.75 9.32
CA VAL A 169 -7.31 7.81 9.74
C VAL A 169 -6.02 8.56 10.07
N TRP A 170 -5.51 9.39 9.13
CA TRP A 170 -4.26 10.12 9.34
C TRP A 170 -4.41 11.25 10.37
N GLY A 171 -5.58 11.89 10.40
CA GLY A 171 -5.92 12.93 11.38
C GLY A 171 -5.88 12.42 12.83
N ALA A 172 -6.25 11.16 13.06
CA ALA A 172 -6.31 10.57 14.40
C ALA A 172 -4.97 10.51 15.14
N PHE A 173 -3.84 10.55 14.42
CA PHE A 173 -2.50 10.53 14.99
C PHE A 173 -1.59 11.63 14.45
N ARG A 174 -2.18 12.71 13.93
CA ARG A 174 -1.46 13.90 13.43
C ARG A 174 -0.43 14.42 14.44
N SER A 175 -0.80 14.48 15.72
CA SER A 175 0.08 14.98 16.79
C SER A 175 1.38 14.19 16.98
N ASP A 176 1.42 12.95 16.50
CA ASP A 176 2.56 12.06 16.68
C ASP A 176 3.48 12.05 15.45
N LEU A 177 3.09 12.73 14.37
CA LEU A 177 3.84 12.85 13.13
C LEU A 177 4.62 14.17 13.04
N ILE A 178 5.70 14.15 12.28
CA ILE A 178 6.43 15.37 11.90
C ILE A 178 5.94 15.85 10.54
N GLU A 179 5.25 16.98 10.53
CA GLU A 179 4.68 17.55 9.31
C GLU A 179 5.73 18.13 8.36
N ALA A 180 5.40 18.10 7.07
CA ALA A 180 6.20 18.61 5.99
C ALA A 180 6.34 20.14 6.10
N SER A 181 7.58 20.62 5.94
CA SER A 181 7.80 22.06 5.70
C SER A 181 7.27 22.45 4.31
N ASN A 182 7.14 23.75 4.03
CA ASN A 182 6.78 24.22 2.67
C ASN A 182 7.72 23.66 1.57
N LYS A 183 8.99 23.45 1.88
CA LYS A 183 9.94 22.84 0.94
C LYS A 183 9.66 21.34 0.72
N ASP A 184 9.27 20.63 1.77
CA ASP A 184 8.91 19.21 1.70
C ASP A 184 7.57 19.02 0.97
N ARG A 185 6.65 19.99 1.09
CA ARG A 185 5.38 20.03 0.35
C ARG A 185 5.60 20.02 -1.16
N ASN A 186 6.52 20.82 -1.69
CA ASN A 186 6.83 20.80 -3.13
C ASN A 186 7.25 19.39 -3.61
N ARG A 187 7.88 18.58 -2.76
CA ARG A 187 8.24 17.20 -3.12
C ARG A 187 7.02 16.29 -3.18
N LEU A 188 6.05 16.47 -2.28
CA LEU A 188 4.76 15.76 -2.32
C LEU A 188 4.03 16.07 -3.64
N GLU A 189 4.04 17.32 -4.08
CA GLU A 189 3.45 17.74 -5.36
C GLU A 189 4.15 17.09 -6.56
N HIS A 190 5.49 17.07 -6.58
CA HIS A 190 6.25 16.38 -7.64
C HIS A 190 5.96 14.88 -7.68
N MET A 191 5.95 14.20 -6.53
CA MET A 191 5.63 12.78 -6.47
C MET A 191 4.20 12.51 -6.94
N ALA A 192 3.22 13.30 -6.49
CA ALA A 192 1.83 13.16 -6.91
C ALA A 192 1.68 13.29 -8.43
N ARG A 193 2.38 14.25 -9.03
CA ARG A 193 2.42 14.42 -10.49
C ARG A 193 3.09 13.23 -11.18
N TRP A 194 4.27 12.80 -10.73
CA TRP A 194 4.98 11.66 -11.33
C TRP A 194 4.16 10.38 -11.27
N LEU A 195 3.49 10.11 -10.16
CA LEU A 195 2.66 8.91 -10.01
C LEU A 195 1.44 8.89 -10.95
N THR A 196 0.92 10.06 -11.33
CA THR A 196 -0.34 10.19 -12.08
C THR A 196 -0.16 10.64 -13.53
N MET A 197 1.07 10.90 -13.96
CA MET A 197 1.41 11.17 -15.35
C MET A 197 1.80 9.88 -16.09
N ASP A 198 1.86 9.97 -17.42
CA ASP A 198 2.38 8.92 -18.30
C ASP A 198 3.72 8.35 -17.81
N ALA A 199 3.83 7.02 -17.75
CA ALA A 199 4.93 6.33 -17.09
C ALA A 199 6.29 6.65 -17.72
N ASP A 200 6.38 6.66 -19.05
CA ASP A 200 7.64 6.89 -19.75
C ASP A 200 8.12 8.33 -19.52
N LYS A 201 7.19 9.30 -19.57
CA LYS A 201 7.50 10.70 -19.22
C LYS A 201 7.89 10.86 -17.75
N ALA A 202 7.17 10.21 -16.83
CA ALA A 202 7.48 10.27 -15.40
C ALA A 202 8.89 9.77 -15.12
N LEU A 203 9.26 8.62 -15.69
CA LEU A 203 10.57 8.02 -15.49
C LEU A 203 11.68 8.88 -16.09
N SER A 204 11.48 9.43 -17.29
CA SER A 204 12.42 10.37 -17.90
C SER A 204 12.64 11.61 -17.02
N GLU A 205 11.57 12.19 -16.47
CA GLU A 205 11.70 13.35 -15.59
C GLU A 205 12.33 13.00 -14.24
N ILE A 206 12.07 11.81 -13.69
CA ILE A 206 12.72 11.33 -12.47
C ILE A 206 14.23 11.21 -12.69
N VAL A 207 14.66 10.60 -13.80
CA VAL A 207 16.08 10.47 -14.15
C VAL A 207 16.72 11.84 -14.33
N GLU A 208 16.07 12.76 -15.04
CA GLU A 208 16.57 14.14 -15.21
C GLU A 208 16.68 14.88 -13.87
N TYR A 209 15.68 14.76 -13.00
CA TYR A 209 15.60 15.48 -11.74
C TYR A 209 16.70 15.06 -10.74
N PHE A 210 16.97 13.76 -10.63
CA PHE A 210 17.96 13.23 -9.70
C PHE A 210 19.35 13.04 -10.33
N GLY A 211 19.43 12.96 -11.65
CA GLY A 211 20.64 12.60 -12.37
C GLY A 211 21.15 11.20 -12.00
N ASN A 212 22.42 10.95 -12.33
CA ASN A 212 23.03 9.61 -12.20
C ASN A 212 24.01 9.52 -11.02
N SER A 213 23.92 10.43 -10.05
CA SER A 213 24.87 10.49 -8.92
C SER A 213 24.67 9.39 -7.88
N ARG A 214 23.48 8.78 -7.83
CA ARG A 214 23.16 7.68 -6.93
C ARG A 214 22.04 6.80 -7.50
N PRO A 215 21.96 5.51 -7.14
CA PRO A 215 20.87 4.64 -7.56
C PRO A 215 19.50 5.10 -7.04
N ILE A 216 18.51 5.13 -7.92
CA ILE A 216 17.13 5.51 -7.61
C ILE A 216 16.24 4.26 -7.62
N TYR A 217 15.40 4.12 -6.60
CA TYR A 217 14.44 3.03 -6.47
C TYR A 217 13.03 3.59 -6.29
N LEU A 218 12.03 2.93 -6.86
CA LEU A 218 10.61 3.20 -6.65
C LEU A 218 10.01 2.09 -5.78
N LEU A 219 9.29 2.45 -4.73
CA LEU A 219 8.45 1.52 -3.97
C LEU A 219 7.00 1.94 -4.10
N VAL A 220 6.17 1.02 -4.57
CA VAL A 220 4.71 1.20 -4.65
C VAL A 220 4.02 0.04 -3.95
N ASN A 221 2.83 0.31 -3.44
CA ASN A 221 1.95 -0.74 -2.94
C ASN A 221 0.48 -0.45 -3.24
N SER A 222 -0.35 -1.48 -3.10
CA SER A 222 -1.77 -1.40 -3.44
C SER A 222 -2.56 -0.46 -2.52
N ASP A 223 -2.07 -0.14 -1.31
CA ASP A 223 -2.71 0.85 -0.44
C ASP A 223 -2.65 2.27 -1.03
N MET A 224 -1.74 2.55 -1.98
CA MET A 224 -1.73 3.84 -2.70
C MET A 224 -3.03 4.08 -3.47
N LEU A 225 -3.74 3.02 -3.88
CA LEU A 225 -5.06 3.15 -4.53
C LEU A 225 -6.16 3.62 -3.58
N LEU A 226 -5.95 3.50 -2.26
CA LEU A 226 -6.83 4.07 -1.24
C LEU A 226 -6.54 5.56 -1.00
N ARG A 227 -5.45 6.09 -1.58
CA ARG A 227 -4.96 7.46 -1.37
C ARG A 227 -5.04 8.34 -2.60
N LEU A 228 -5.80 7.93 -3.62
CA LEU A 228 -5.93 8.69 -4.85
C LEU A 228 -6.49 10.10 -4.61
N SER A 229 -7.38 10.27 -3.62
CA SER A 229 -7.88 11.60 -3.22
C SER A 229 -6.79 12.47 -2.59
N GLU A 230 -5.92 11.90 -1.76
CA GLU A 230 -4.77 12.58 -1.17
C GLU A 230 -3.76 12.97 -2.27
N ILE A 231 -3.41 12.03 -3.15
CA ILE A 231 -2.52 12.28 -4.29
C ILE A 231 -3.08 13.41 -5.18
N LYS A 232 -4.38 13.40 -5.46
CA LYS A 232 -5.06 14.46 -6.20
C LYS A 232 -5.02 15.81 -5.48
N ALA A 233 -5.16 15.82 -4.15
CA ALA A 233 -5.08 17.04 -3.35
C ALA A 233 -3.67 17.68 -3.42
N TYR A 234 -2.62 16.89 -3.62
CA TYR A 234 -1.26 17.36 -3.91
C TYR A 234 -1.00 17.64 -5.40
N GLY A 235 -2.04 17.77 -6.23
CA GLY A 235 -1.90 18.15 -7.64
C GLY A 235 -1.67 16.99 -8.62
N GLY A 236 -1.83 15.74 -8.17
CA GLY A 236 -1.91 14.60 -9.08
C GLY A 236 -3.17 14.63 -9.95
N SER A 237 -3.07 14.11 -11.16
CA SER A 237 -4.22 13.95 -12.07
C SER A 237 -5.20 12.89 -11.54
N ASP A 238 -6.49 13.05 -11.86
CA ASP A 238 -7.46 12.00 -11.62
C ASP A 238 -7.13 10.78 -12.51
N LEU A 239 -7.12 9.59 -11.91
CA LEU A 239 -6.88 8.35 -12.64
C LEU A 239 -8.18 7.73 -13.18
N ASP A 240 -9.36 8.28 -12.82
CA ASP A 240 -10.68 7.82 -13.29
C ASP A 240 -10.93 6.31 -13.11
N LEU A 241 -10.23 5.68 -12.15
CA LEU A 241 -10.36 4.25 -11.87
C LEU A 241 -11.77 3.94 -11.35
N LYS A 242 -12.38 2.90 -11.91
CA LYS A 242 -13.66 2.39 -11.42
C LYS A 242 -13.41 1.41 -10.29
N VAL A 243 -14.12 1.56 -9.19
CA VAL A 243 -13.92 0.76 -7.97
C VAL A 243 -15.20 0.01 -7.61
N LYS A 244 -15.07 -1.27 -7.24
CA LYS A 244 -16.17 -2.08 -6.73
C LYS A 244 -15.69 -3.13 -5.74
N ASN A 245 -16.47 -3.31 -4.68
CA ASN A 245 -16.32 -4.44 -3.77
C ASN A 245 -17.14 -5.61 -4.32
N ILE A 246 -16.45 -6.69 -4.69
CA ILE A 246 -17.06 -7.91 -5.22
C ILE A 246 -17.06 -8.96 -4.11
N PRO A 247 -18.22 -9.50 -3.66
CA PRO A 247 -18.25 -10.51 -2.61
C PRO A 247 -17.33 -11.69 -2.92
N ALA A 248 -16.53 -12.11 -1.93
CA ALA A 248 -15.67 -13.28 -2.04
C ALA A 248 -16.47 -14.52 -1.65
N GLY A 249 -16.55 -15.48 -2.56
CA GLY A 249 -17.19 -16.77 -2.34
C GLY A 249 -16.25 -17.80 -1.73
N THR A 250 -16.71 -19.05 -1.73
CA THR A 250 -15.89 -20.23 -1.40
C THR A 250 -15.20 -20.81 -2.65
N ASN A 251 -15.47 -20.26 -3.83
CA ASN A 251 -14.95 -20.73 -5.11
C ASN A 251 -14.09 -19.65 -5.77
N LEU A 252 -12.78 -19.73 -5.56
CA LEU A 252 -11.81 -18.77 -6.11
C LEU A 252 -11.91 -18.62 -7.65
N HIS A 253 -12.14 -19.72 -8.39
CA HIS A 253 -12.30 -19.63 -9.84
C HIS A 253 -13.56 -18.86 -10.24
N GLY A 254 -14.64 -19.02 -9.49
CA GLY A 254 -15.87 -18.26 -9.66
C GLY A 254 -15.68 -16.77 -9.35
N ASP A 255 -14.97 -16.47 -8.26
CA ASP A 255 -14.66 -15.11 -7.86
C ASP A 255 -13.80 -14.39 -8.91
N ILE A 256 -12.74 -15.05 -9.41
CA ILE A 256 -11.90 -14.53 -10.51
C ILE A 256 -12.75 -14.27 -11.77
N ALA A 257 -13.65 -15.18 -12.12
CA ALA A 257 -14.53 -15.00 -13.28
C ALA A 257 -15.48 -13.81 -13.10
N GLN A 258 -15.97 -13.56 -11.87
CA GLN A 258 -16.81 -12.41 -11.57
C GLN A 258 -16.04 -11.09 -11.67
N VAL A 259 -14.85 -11.01 -11.07
CA VAL A 259 -13.95 -9.86 -11.19
C VAL A 259 -13.64 -9.57 -12.66
N LYS A 260 -13.24 -10.60 -13.41
CA LYS A 260 -12.90 -10.47 -14.83
C LYS A 260 -14.07 -9.95 -15.66
N ARG A 261 -15.28 -10.51 -15.47
CA ARG A 261 -16.48 -10.05 -16.18
C ARG A 261 -16.75 -8.57 -15.89
N TRP A 262 -16.78 -8.19 -14.62
CA TRP A 262 -17.03 -6.80 -14.24
C TRP A 262 -16.00 -5.84 -14.83
N ALA A 263 -14.72 -6.23 -14.85
CA ALA A 263 -13.64 -5.43 -15.43
C ALA A 263 -13.81 -5.20 -16.93
N HIS A 264 -14.32 -6.17 -17.69
CA HIS A 264 -14.57 -6.02 -19.14
C HIS A 264 -15.88 -5.27 -19.42
N GLU A 265 -16.88 -5.40 -18.55
CA GLU A 265 -18.16 -4.67 -18.67
C GLU A 265 -18.01 -3.19 -18.34
N THR A 266 -17.07 -2.83 -17.46
CA THR A 266 -16.93 -1.48 -16.89
C THR A 266 -15.74 -0.70 -17.46
N GLY A 267 -14.80 -1.37 -18.12
CA GLY A 267 -13.57 -0.78 -18.61
C GLY A 267 -12.90 -1.65 -19.68
N GLU A 268 -11.59 -1.50 -19.87
CA GLU A 268 -10.83 -2.25 -20.88
C GLU A 268 -10.43 -3.67 -20.43
N GLY A 269 -10.89 -4.13 -19.26
CA GLY A 269 -10.50 -5.41 -18.69
C GLY A 269 -9.13 -5.42 -17.99
N ASN A 270 -8.46 -4.27 -17.87
CA ASN A 270 -7.28 -4.12 -17.04
C ASN A 270 -7.69 -3.77 -15.59
N TYR A 271 -7.38 -4.66 -14.65
CA TYR A 271 -7.84 -4.55 -13.26
C TYR A 271 -6.77 -4.99 -12.26
N LEU A 272 -6.96 -4.52 -11.02
CA LEU A 272 -6.30 -5.02 -9.82
C LEU A 272 -7.38 -5.41 -8.82
N ALA A 273 -7.26 -6.59 -8.22
CA ALA A 273 -8.18 -7.06 -7.20
C ALA A 273 -7.42 -7.46 -5.93
N HIS A 274 -7.85 -6.92 -4.80
CA HIS A 274 -7.27 -7.15 -3.48
C HIS A 274 -8.32 -7.80 -2.59
N LYS A 275 -8.01 -8.94 -1.99
CA LYS A 275 -8.93 -9.61 -1.04
C LYS A 275 -8.92 -8.94 0.33
N GLU A 276 -10.06 -8.39 0.73
CA GLU A 276 -10.30 -7.76 2.02
C GLU A 276 -11.38 -8.53 2.77
N GLY A 277 -10.96 -9.53 3.55
CA GLY A 277 -11.86 -10.39 4.32
C GLY A 277 -12.86 -11.15 3.44
N ARG A 278 -14.11 -10.66 3.38
CA ARG A 278 -15.25 -11.28 2.67
C ARG A 278 -15.54 -10.68 1.29
N TYR A 279 -14.68 -9.80 0.78
CA TYR A 279 -14.81 -9.26 -0.56
C TYR A 279 -13.46 -9.07 -1.23
N TYR A 280 -13.49 -8.83 -2.55
CA TYR A 280 -12.41 -8.34 -3.36
C TYR A 280 -12.66 -6.87 -3.66
N ARG A 281 -11.84 -5.98 -3.10
CA ARG A 281 -11.79 -4.59 -3.55
C ARG A 281 -11.11 -4.58 -4.91
N THR A 282 -11.82 -4.13 -5.94
CA THR A 282 -11.36 -4.21 -7.32
C THR A 282 -11.32 -2.83 -7.93
N TRP A 283 -10.20 -2.50 -8.58
CA TRP A 283 -10.01 -1.29 -9.38
C TRP A 283 -9.86 -1.67 -10.85
N VAL A 284 -10.48 -0.90 -11.74
CA VAL A 284 -10.49 -1.12 -13.18
C VAL A 284 -10.13 0.19 -13.88
N THR A 285 -9.25 0.14 -14.88
CA THR A 285 -8.98 1.30 -15.74
C THR A 285 -10.17 1.53 -16.67
N ALA A 286 -10.58 2.80 -16.80
CA ALA A 286 -11.67 3.16 -17.68
C ALA A 286 -11.32 2.90 -19.16
N THR A 287 -12.35 2.75 -20.00
CA THR A 287 -12.22 2.60 -21.47
C THR A 287 -11.72 3.88 -22.15
N GLU A 288 -12.07 5.02 -21.58
CA GLU A 288 -11.61 6.33 -22.04
C GLU A 288 -10.64 6.89 -21.00
N GLY A 289 -9.59 7.57 -21.48
CA GLY A 289 -8.55 8.15 -20.63
C GLY A 289 -7.20 7.45 -20.76
N ASN A 290 -6.21 7.92 -20.00
CA ASN A 290 -4.83 7.47 -20.04
C ASN A 290 -4.39 6.77 -18.74
N SER A 291 -5.34 6.40 -17.87
CA SER A 291 -5.04 5.86 -16.54
C SER A 291 -4.14 4.62 -16.59
N LYS A 292 -4.36 3.75 -17.58
CA LYS A 292 -3.57 2.53 -17.81
C LYS A 292 -2.09 2.80 -18.10
N ASP A 293 -1.77 3.98 -18.61
CA ASP A 293 -0.42 4.38 -19.00
C ASP A 293 0.28 5.20 -17.91
N THR A 294 -0.42 5.53 -16.81
CA THR A 294 0.17 6.29 -15.71
C THR A 294 1.18 5.47 -14.92
N LEU A 295 2.20 6.15 -14.36
CA LEU A 295 3.28 5.49 -13.62
C LEU A 295 2.75 4.58 -12.50
N LEU A 296 1.83 5.07 -11.67
CA LEU A 296 1.29 4.29 -10.55
C LEU A 296 0.59 3.01 -11.03
N VAL A 297 -0.25 3.08 -12.07
CA VAL A 297 -0.95 1.90 -12.60
C VAL A 297 0.03 0.92 -13.25
N ARG A 298 1.04 1.42 -13.97
CA ARG A 298 2.06 0.61 -14.62
C ARG A 298 3.03 -0.07 -13.65
N LEU A 299 3.20 0.47 -12.43
CA LEU A 299 4.03 -0.13 -11.37
C LEU A 299 3.22 -1.02 -10.41
N LEU A 300 1.90 -0.91 -10.37
CA LEU A 300 1.04 -1.80 -9.59
C LEU A 300 0.71 -3.08 -10.37
N PRO A 301 0.35 -4.19 -9.70
CA PRO A 301 0.07 -5.49 -10.32
C PRO A 301 -1.29 -5.55 -11.03
N PHE A 302 -1.62 -4.51 -11.81
CA PHE A 302 -2.70 -4.56 -12.78
C PHE A 302 -2.38 -5.63 -13.84
N ILE A 303 -3.41 -6.34 -14.33
CA ILE A 303 -3.23 -7.48 -15.25
C ILE A 303 -2.36 -7.14 -16.47
N ASP A 304 -2.47 -5.94 -17.02
CA ASP A 304 -1.63 -5.54 -18.15
C ASP A 304 -0.20 -5.17 -17.73
N SER A 305 -0.03 -4.52 -16.58
CA SER A 305 1.27 -4.19 -16.01
C SER A 305 2.13 -5.43 -15.72
N LEU A 306 1.49 -6.55 -15.35
CA LEU A 306 2.17 -7.83 -15.14
C LEU A 306 2.78 -8.42 -16.43
N LYS A 307 2.35 -7.97 -17.62
CA LYS A 307 2.86 -8.48 -18.90
C LYS A 307 4.17 -7.80 -19.31
N LYS A 308 4.27 -6.49 -19.12
CA LYS A 308 5.44 -5.68 -19.51
C LYS A 308 5.58 -4.46 -18.59
N LEU A 309 6.68 -4.41 -17.85
CA LEU A 309 7.07 -3.22 -17.09
C LEU A 309 7.37 -2.04 -18.05
N PRO A 310 7.24 -0.78 -17.59
CA PRO A 310 7.77 0.38 -18.31
C PRO A 310 9.25 0.19 -18.70
N GLU A 311 9.67 0.87 -19.76
CA GLU A 311 11.10 0.92 -20.08
C GLU A 311 11.81 1.80 -19.04
N GLY A 312 13.08 1.50 -18.74
CA GLY A 312 13.83 2.24 -17.72
C GLY A 312 13.52 1.83 -16.26
N VAL A 313 12.82 0.72 -16.02
CA VAL A 313 12.71 0.13 -14.67
C VAL A 313 12.95 -1.37 -14.66
N SER A 314 13.56 -1.86 -13.58
CA SER A 314 13.74 -3.29 -13.32
C SER A 314 13.14 -3.68 -11.98
N LEU A 315 12.43 -4.80 -11.92
CA LEU A 315 11.84 -5.30 -10.68
C LEU A 315 12.94 -5.90 -9.79
N VAL A 316 13.03 -5.40 -8.56
CA VAL A 316 14.01 -5.84 -7.55
C VAL A 316 13.37 -6.78 -6.55
N TYR A 317 12.14 -6.46 -6.13
CA TYR A 317 11.38 -7.25 -5.18
C TYR A 317 9.89 -7.13 -5.47
N GLN A 318 9.17 -8.23 -5.31
CA GLN A 318 7.71 -8.25 -5.29
C GLN A 318 7.26 -9.21 -4.19
N SER A 319 6.34 -8.73 -3.34
CA SER A 319 5.75 -9.55 -2.28
C SER A 319 4.94 -10.72 -2.83
N GLY A 320 4.98 -11.88 -2.14
CA GLY A 320 4.28 -13.11 -2.54
C GLY A 320 2.74 -13.05 -2.49
N TRP A 321 2.16 -11.93 -2.05
CA TRP A 321 0.72 -11.72 -1.90
C TRP A 321 0.13 -10.94 -3.07
N GLY A 322 0.15 -11.55 -4.26
CA GLY A 322 -0.38 -10.93 -5.48
C GLY A 322 0.38 -9.67 -5.91
N GLY A 323 1.63 -9.50 -5.44
CA GLY A 323 2.43 -8.31 -5.72
C GLY A 323 1.94 -7.04 -5.03
N TYR A 324 1.33 -7.17 -3.86
CA TYR A 324 0.80 -6.04 -3.08
C TYR A 324 1.78 -4.88 -2.92
N LEU A 325 3.05 -5.19 -2.60
CA LEU A 325 4.17 -4.26 -2.57
C LEU A 325 5.24 -4.71 -3.56
N SER A 326 5.77 -3.76 -4.32
CA SER A 326 6.86 -3.95 -5.28
C SER A 326 7.93 -2.88 -5.10
N VAL A 327 9.19 -3.28 -5.29
CA VAL A 327 10.35 -2.39 -5.36
C VAL A 327 10.97 -2.51 -6.74
N TYR A 328 11.18 -1.37 -7.39
CA TYR A 328 11.78 -1.23 -8.70
C TYR A 328 13.07 -0.43 -8.59
N LYS A 329 14.07 -0.78 -9.39
CA LYS A 329 15.22 0.09 -9.66
C LYS A 329 14.92 0.89 -10.91
N VAL A 330 15.17 2.20 -10.86
CA VAL A 330 15.11 3.07 -12.04
C VAL A 330 16.46 2.99 -12.75
N GLU A 331 16.42 2.71 -14.05
CA GLU A 331 17.60 2.71 -14.89
C GLU A 331 17.83 4.12 -15.47
N PRO A 332 19.09 4.57 -15.54
CA PRO A 332 19.46 5.92 -15.98
C PRO A 332 19.38 6.14 -17.49
#